data_AF-A0A932YGP4-F1
#
_entry.id   AF-A0A932YGP4-F1
#
_cell.length_a   1.000
_cell.length_b   1.000
_cell.length_c   1.000
_cell.angle_alpha   90.00
_cell.angle_beta   90.00
_cell.angle_gamma   90.00
#
_symmetry.space_group_name_H-M   'P 1'
#
loop_
_entity.id
_entity.type
_entity.pdbx_description
1 polymer ?
#
loop_
_entity_poly.entity_id
_entity_poly.type
_entity_poly.pdbx_seq_one_letter_code
_entity_poly.pdbx_strand_id
1 'polypeptide(L)'
;IVVGFGVGAKAAVVKLAETEKVVYRTYRIIYELLDELGEVVAGLKEVLREERELGVGHIIAEFPYEKQRIAGTKVASGRLARGDSVKIMRGDTEVARAKIKSLRHGKEDITKADTGIECGVLFDEKLDFTIGDGIIAITQ
;
A
#
# COMPACT_ATOMS: atom_id res chain seq x y z
N ILE A 1 -17.04 -15.92 -10.18
CA ILE A 1 -18.42 -16.11 -9.66
C ILE A 1 -19.40 -16.06 -10.82
N VAL A 2 -20.40 -16.94 -10.84
CA VAL A 2 -21.47 -16.98 -11.85
C VAL A 2 -22.80 -16.75 -11.16
N VAL A 3 -23.62 -15.86 -11.72
CA VAL A 3 -24.85 -15.36 -11.12
C VAL A 3 -26.03 -15.63 -12.07
N GLY A 4 -27.11 -16.20 -11.55
CA GLY A 4 -28.39 -16.35 -12.26
C GLY A 4 -29.52 -15.60 -11.58
N PHE A 5 -30.37 -14.90 -12.34
CA PHE A 5 -31.57 -14.22 -11.83
C PHE A 5 -32.82 -14.84 -12.44
N GLY A 6 -33.76 -15.29 -11.60
CA GLY A 6 -35.02 -15.89 -12.05
C GLY A 6 -34.88 -17.24 -12.80
N VAL A 7 -33.67 -17.78 -12.87
CA VAL A 7 -33.33 -19.03 -13.56
C VAL A 7 -32.68 -20.01 -12.59
N GLY A 8 -33.09 -21.28 -12.65
CA GLY A 8 -32.44 -22.37 -11.91
C GLY A 8 -31.38 -23.05 -12.77
N ALA A 9 -30.28 -23.50 -12.17
CA ALA A 9 -29.35 -24.41 -12.83
C ALA A 9 -29.88 -25.85 -12.84
N LYS A 10 -29.58 -26.56 -13.92
CA LYS A 10 -29.73 -28.02 -13.97
C LYS A 10 -28.68 -28.67 -13.06
N ALA A 11 -29.00 -29.81 -12.46
CA ALA A 11 -28.11 -30.51 -11.53
C ALA A 11 -26.70 -30.82 -12.09
N ALA A 12 -26.58 -31.06 -13.39
CA ALA A 12 -25.29 -31.26 -14.05
C ALA A 12 -24.39 -30.02 -14.00
N VAL A 13 -24.97 -28.81 -14.08
CA VAL A 13 -24.24 -27.54 -14.02
C VAL A 13 -23.74 -27.26 -12.61
N VAL A 14 -24.55 -27.57 -11.59
CA VAL A 14 -24.16 -27.40 -10.18
C VAL A 14 -22.97 -28.30 -9.84
N LYS A 15 -23.03 -29.59 -10.23
CA LYS A 15 -21.93 -30.54 -10.01
C LYS A 15 -20.64 -30.13 -10.72
N LEU A 16 -20.75 -29.60 -11.93
CA LEU A 16 -19.59 -29.10 -12.68
C LEU A 16 -18.98 -27.88 -11.97
N ALA A 17 -19.81 -26.95 -11.51
CA ALA A 17 -19.35 -25.77 -10.78
C ALA A 17 -18.63 -26.14 -9.47
N GLU A 18 -19.13 -27.13 -8.73
CA GLU A 18 -18.46 -27.67 -7.54
C GLU A 18 -17.09 -28.29 -7.87
N THR A 19 -17.02 -29.06 -8.97
CA THR A 19 -15.78 -29.72 -9.42
C THR A 19 -14.72 -28.70 -9.82
N GLU A 20 -15.12 -27.68 -10.57
CA GLU A 20 -14.24 -26.60 -11.06
C GLU A 20 -14.00 -25.50 -10.01
N LYS A 21 -14.56 -25.65 -8.80
CA LYS A 21 -14.51 -24.64 -7.72
C LYS A 21 -15.02 -23.26 -8.14
N VAL A 22 -15.97 -23.25 -9.08
CA VAL A 22 -16.63 -22.02 -9.55
C VAL A 22 -17.80 -21.71 -8.62
N VAL A 23 -17.75 -20.57 -7.93
CA VAL A 23 -18.86 -20.09 -7.10
C VAL A 23 -20.06 -19.78 -7.98
N TYR A 24 -21.17 -20.48 -7.75
CA TYR A 24 -22.47 -20.31 -8.43
C TYR A 24 -23.55 -19.86 -7.45
N ARG A 25 -24.33 -18.83 -7.81
CA ARG A 25 -25.43 -18.28 -7.01
C ARG A 25 -26.65 -18.00 -7.88
N THR A 26 -27.84 -18.25 -7.35
CA THR A 26 -29.12 -17.91 -8.00
C THR A 26 -29.99 -17.07 -7.11
N TYR A 27 -30.57 -16.03 -7.67
CA TYR A 27 -31.44 -15.10 -6.97
C TYR A 27 -32.83 -15.12 -7.60
N ARG A 28 -33.85 -14.99 -6.75
CA ARG A 28 -35.25 -14.83 -7.17
C ARG A 28 -35.79 -13.43 -6.89
N ILE A 29 -35.11 -12.68 -6.04
CA ILE A 29 -35.45 -11.30 -5.67
C ILE A 29 -34.32 -10.40 -6.14
N ILE A 30 -34.66 -9.34 -6.87
CA ILE A 30 -33.64 -8.49 -7.52
C ILE A 30 -32.81 -7.71 -6.50
N TYR A 31 -33.39 -7.35 -5.35
CA TYR A 31 -32.70 -6.62 -4.29
C TYR A 31 -31.59 -7.44 -3.63
N GLU A 32 -31.82 -8.73 -3.35
CA GLU A 32 -30.80 -9.62 -2.78
C GLU A 32 -29.56 -9.74 -3.68
N LEU A 33 -29.79 -9.80 -5.01
CA LEU A 33 -28.71 -9.78 -5.99
C LEU A 33 -27.95 -8.46 -5.98
N LEU A 34 -28.66 -7.33 -5.95
CA LEU A 34 -28.05 -6.01 -5.97
C LEU A 34 -27.23 -5.74 -4.70
N ASP A 35 -27.73 -6.17 -3.54
CA ASP A 35 -27.04 -6.05 -2.26
C ASP A 35 -25.76 -6.89 -2.24
N GLU A 36 -25.83 -8.18 -2.63
CA GLU A 36 -24.64 -9.04 -2.67
C GLU A 36 -23.63 -8.59 -3.74
N LEU A 37 -24.09 -8.09 -4.89
CA LEU A 37 -23.20 -7.49 -5.88
C LEU A 37 -22.52 -6.22 -5.33
N GLY A 38 -23.26 -5.41 -4.57
CA GLY A 38 -22.75 -4.25 -3.87
C GLY A 38 -21.66 -4.62 -2.87
N GLU A 39 -21.89 -5.67 -2.06
CA GLU A 39 -20.91 -6.19 -1.11
C GLU A 39 -19.67 -6.79 -1.79
N VAL A 40 -19.84 -7.53 -2.89
CA VAL A 40 -18.71 -8.08 -3.66
C VAL A 40 -17.86 -6.95 -4.25
N VAL A 41 -18.49 -5.90 -4.78
CA VAL A 41 -17.78 -4.73 -5.31
C VAL A 41 -17.12 -3.93 -4.17
N ALA A 42 -17.79 -3.77 -3.03
CA ALA A 42 -17.22 -3.10 -1.86
C ALA A 42 -16.03 -3.88 -1.28
N GLY A 43 -16.14 -5.21 -1.16
CA GLY A 43 -15.05 -6.08 -0.71
C GLY A 43 -13.87 -6.09 -1.67
N LEU A 44 -14.09 -6.03 -2.99
CA LEU A 44 -13.01 -5.84 -3.96
C LEU A 44 -12.36 -4.45 -3.84
N LYS A 45 -13.13 -3.43 -3.48
CA LYS A 45 -12.66 -2.05 -3.31
C LYS A 45 -11.80 -1.88 -2.04
N GLU A 46 -12.03 -2.69 -0.99
CA GLU A 46 -11.14 -2.75 0.17
C GLU A 46 -9.81 -3.45 -0.14
N VAL A 47 -9.79 -4.41 -1.08
CA VAL A 47 -8.58 -5.14 -1.49
C VAL A 47 -7.68 -4.32 -2.42
N LEU A 48 -8.24 -3.35 -3.15
CA LEU A 48 -7.51 -2.43 -4.02
C LEU A 48 -7.47 -1.00 -3.45
N ARG A 49 -6.94 -0.83 -2.22
CA ARG A 49 -6.41 0.49 -1.86
C ARG A 49 -5.28 0.81 -2.83
N GLU A 50 -5.59 1.58 -3.87
CA GLU A 50 -4.59 2.19 -4.74
C GLU A 50 -3.79 3.18 -3.88
N GLU A 51 -2.74 2.68 -3.25
CA GLU A 51 -1.75 3.49 -2.55
C GLU A 51 -1.14 4.43 -3.59
N ARG A 52 -1.52 5.71 -3.53
CA ARG A 52 -0.98 6.71 -4.43
C ARG A 52 0.37 7.16 -3.91
N GLU A 53 1.36 7.16 -4.78
CA GLU A 53 2.69 7.69 -4.48
C GLU A 53 2.61 9.21 -4.31
N LEU A 54 3.12 9.70 -3.18
CA LEU A 54 3.23 11.11 -2.82
C LEU A 54 4.63 11.66 -3.11
N GLY A 55 5.64 10.78 -3.07
CA GLY A 55 7.02 11.12 -3.35
C GLY A 55 7.96 9.94 -3.20
N VAL A 56 9.12 10.06 -3.85
CA VAL A 56 10.16 9.04 -3.87
C VAL A 56 11.46 9.67 -3.41
N GLY A 57 12.17 9.00 -2.50
CA GLY A 57 13.51 9.34 -2.07
C GLY A 57 14.46 8.16 -2.15
N HIS A 58 15.76 8.42 -2.27
CA HIS A 58 16.79 7.38 -2.25
C HIS A 58 17.69 7.58 -1.04
N ILE A 59 17.94 6.50 -0.30
CA ILE A 59 18.84 6.50 0.84
C ILE A 59 20.28 6.51 0.33
N ILE A 60 20.99 7.60 0.58
CA ILE A 60 22.38 7.80 0.14
C ILE A 60 23.39 7.72 1.30
N ALA A 61 22.91 7.82 2.54
CA ALA A 61 23.73 7.72 3.73
C ALA A 61 22.92 7.16 4.90
N GLU A 62 23.60 6.57 5.88
CA GLU A 62 23.02 6.17 7.16
C GLU A 62 23.78 6.84 8.29
N PHE A 63 23.06 7.32 9.31
CA PHE A 63 23.65 7.93 10.49
C PHE A 63 23.13 7.25 11.75
N PRO A 64 24.00 6.89 12.71
CA PRO A 64 23.55 6.37 14.00
C PRO A 64 22.84 7.48 14.80
N TYR A 65 21.70 7.15 15.41
CA TYR A 65 20.96 8.06 16.27
C TYR A 65 20.34 7.31 17.45
N GLU A 66 20.93 7.49 18.63
CA GLU A 66 20.57 6.74 19.85
C GLU A 66 20.52 5.22 19.62
N LYS A 67 19.33 4.62 19.67
CA LYS A 67 19.08 3.18 19.44
C LYS A 67 18.55 2.87 18.03
N GLN A 68 18.48 3.88 17.16
CA GLN A 68 17.94 3.82 15.80
C GLN A 68 18.98 4.34 14.78
N ARG A 69 18.60 4.32 13.50
CA ARG A 69 19.38 4.89 12.39
C ARG A 69 18.55 5.95 11.68
N ILE A 70 19.18 7.04 11.28
CA ILE A 70 18.61 8.07 10.40
C ILE A 70 19.00 7.73 8.97
N ALA A 71 18.02 7.71 8.07
CA ALA A 71 18.24 7.56 6.64
C ALA A 71 18.49 8.92 6.00
N GLY A 72 19.75 9.19 5.63
CA GLY A 72 20.11 10.32 4.78
C GLY A 72 19.56 10.10 3.38
N THR A 73 18.54 10.87 3.02
CA THR A 73 17.70 10.63 1.85
C THR A 73 17.72 11.83 0.92
N LYS A 74 17.90 11.58 -0.38
CA LYS A 74 17.69 12.58 -1.42
C LYS A 74 16.33 12.37 -2.07
N VAL A 75 15.46 13.38 -2.04
CA VAL A 75 14.14 13.30 -2.67
C VAL A 75 14.30 13.36 -4.19
N ALA A 76 13.88 12.30 -4.88
CA ALA A 76 13.98 12.17 -6.33
C ALA A 76 12.73 12.70 -7.05
N SER A 77 11.54 12.55 -6.46
CA SER A 77 10.29 13.06 -7.02
C SER A 77 9.24 13.30 -5.93
N GLY A 78 8.27 14.17 -6.21
CA GLY A 78 7.20 14.50 -5.26
C GLY A 78 7.74 15.11 -3.97
N ARG A 79 7.22 14.62 -2.83
CA ARG A 79 7.60 15.08 -1.49
C ARG A 79 7.56 14.00 -0.43
N LEU A 80 8.43 14.14 0.58
CA LEU A 80 8.35 13.42 1.84
C LEU A 80 7.94 14.40 2.94
N ALA A 81 6.98 14.04 3.78
CA ALA A 81 6.61 14.85 4.93
C ALA A 81 6.53 14.02 6.22
N ARG A 82 6.71 14.71 7.35
CA ARG A 82 6.52 14.12 8.66
C ARG A 82 5.09 13.58 8.79
N GLY A 83 4.96 12.33 9.21
CA GLY A 83 3.69 11.63 9.36
C GLY A 83 3.26 10.80 8.15
N ASP A 84 3.94 10.93 7.01
CA ASP A 84 3.66 10.09 5.83
C ASP A 84 3.87 8.62 6.16
N SER A 85 2.97 7.77 5.66
CA SER A 85 3.21 6.33 5.60
C SER A 85 4.12 6.05 4.42
N VAL A 86 5.14 5.22 4.63
CA VAL A 86 6.19 4.96 3.65
C VAL A 86 6.44 3.48 3.48
N LYS A 87 6.86 3.12 2.27
CA LYS A 87 7.45 1.82 1.95
C LYS A 87 8.95 1.99 1.75
N ILE A 88 9.71 1.00 2.20
CA ILE A 88 11.13 0.86 1.89
C ILE A 88 11.26 -0.21 0.82
N MET A 89 11.87 0.15 -0.31
CA MET A 89 12.03 -0.69 -1.47
C MET A 89 13.52 -1.00 -1.70
N ARG A 90 13.86 -2.27 -1.90
CA ARG A 90 15.19 -2.69 -2.32
C ARG A 90 15.09 -3.28 -3.72
N GLY A 91 15.44 -2.46 -4.72
CA GLY A 91 15.05 -2.74 -6.11
C GLY A 91 13.52 -2.80 -6.21
N ASP A 92 12.98 -3.91 -6.72
CA ASP A 92 11.54 -4.11 -6.89
C ASP A 92 10.87 -4.80 -5.68
N THR A 93 11.61 -5.08 -4.61
CA THR A 93 11.09 -5.78 -3.41
C THR A 93 10.80 -4.81 -2.27
N GLU A 94 9.58 -4.88 -1.73
CA GLU A 94 9.22 -4.17 -0.49
C GLU A 94 9.86 -4.87 0.72
N VAL A 95 10.77 -4.18 1.43
CA VAL A 95 11.48 -4.75 2.59
C VAL A 95 10.91 -4.31 3.92
N ALA A 96 10.22 -3.16 3.97
CA ALA A 96 9.59 -2.66 5.18
C ALA A 96 8.51 -1.60 4.88
N ARG A 97 7.64 -1.39 5.86
CA ARG A 97 6.70 -0.25 5.92
C ARG A 97 6.86 0.45 7.26
N ALA A 98 6.67 1.77 7.27
CA ALA A 98 6.76 2.56 8.50
C ALA A 98 6.06 3.92 8.33
N LYS A 99 6.16 4.78 9.33
CA LYS A 99 5.84 6.21 9.21
C LYS A 99 7.05 7.08 9.43
N ILE A 100 7.08 8.23 8.76
CA ILE A 100 8.11 9.25 9.00
C ILE A 100 7.82 9.94 10.34
N LYS A 101 8.66 9.68 11.34
CA LYS A 101 8.58 10.30 12.67
C LYS A 101 9.12 11.73 12.66
N SER A 102 10.24 11.97 11.98
CA SER A 102 10.78 13.31 11.79
C SER A 102 11.60 13.44 10.51
N LEU A 103 11.73 14.68 10.04
CA LEU A 103 12.59 15.07 8.93
C LEU A 103 13.52 16.19 9.38
N ARG A 104 14.80 16.09 8.99
CA ARG A 104 15.80 17.13 9.25
C ARG A 104 16.57 17.51 8.00
N HIS A 105 16.72 18.80 7.74
CA HIS A 105 17.67 19.29 6.74
C HIS A 105 18.90 19.84 7.47
N GLY A 106 20.02 19.10 7.41
CA GLY A 106 21.17 19.38 8.25
C GLY A 106 20.83 19.26 9.74
N LYS A 107 20.73 20.40 10.43
CA LYS A 107 20.37 20.46 11.87
C LYS A 107 18.95 20.98 12.12
N GLU A 108 18.25 21.44 11.09
CA GLU A 108 16.94 22.06 11.21
C GLU A 108 15.83 21.01 11.05
N ASP A 109 14.88 21.00 11.98
CA ASP A 109 13.68 20.17 11.87
C ASP A 109 12.73 20.78 10.82
N ILE A 110 12.36 19.98 9.83
CA ILE A 110 11.47 20.39 8.74
C ILE A 110 10.19 19.55 8.75
N THR A 111 9.10 20.11 8.24
CA THR A 111 7.83 19.37 8.11
C THR A 111 7.74 18.59 6.81
N LYS A 112 8.46 19.05 5.78
CA LYS A 112 8.39 18.51 4.41
C LYS A 112 9.71 18.75 3.67
N ALA A 113 10.12 17.77 2.87
CA ALA A 113 11.20 17.87 1.90
C ALA A 113 10.63 17.64 0.49
N ASP A 114 10.81 18.62 -0.38
CA ASP A 114 10.44 18.55 -1.80
C ASP A 114 11.57 17.95 -2.65
N THR A 115 11.26 17.66 -3.91
CA THR A 115 12.21 17.11 -4.89
C THR A 115 13.52 17.90 -4.94
N GLY A 116 14.64 17.18 -4.95
CA GLY A 116 15.99 17.75 -4.98
C GLY A 116 16.56 18.08 -3.58
N ILE A 117 15.72 18.12 -2.54
CA ILE A 117 16.17 18.37 -1.17
C ILE A 117 16.75 17.09 -0.57
N GLU A 118 17.88 17.23 0.14
CA GLU A 118 18.44 16.17 0.98
C GLU A 118 17.93 16.33 2.41
N CYS A 119 17.46 15.25 3.03
CA CYS A 119 16.97 15.28 4.40
C CYS A 119 17.31 13.97 5.12
N GLY A 120 17.52 14.07 6.42
CA GLY A 120 17.55 12.93 7.33
C GLY A 120 16.12 12.53 7.66
N VAL A 121 15.78 11.27 7.40
CA VAL A 121 14.48 10.67 7.72
C VAL A 121 14.66 9.77 8.93
N LEU A 122 13.88 10.02 9.98
CA LEU A 122 13.76 9.12 11.13
C LEU A 122 12.39 8.45 11.07
N PHE A 123 12.37 7.13 11.14
CA PHE A 123 11.14 6.35 11.17
C PHE A 123 10.61 6.18 12.60
N ASP A 124 9.33 5.85 12.72
CA ASP A 124 8.68 5.59 14.02
C ASP A 124 9.20 4.33 14.70
N GLU A 125 9.67 3.35 13.91
CA GLU A 125 10.28 2.11 14.38
C GLU A 125 11.69 1.88 13.82
N LYS A 126 12.39 0.89 14.40
CA LYS A 126 13.74 0.52 13.94
C LYS A 126 13.61 -0.31 12.66
N LEU A 127 14.04 0.25 11.54
CA LEU A 127 14.01 -0.41 10.23
C LEU A 127 15.39 -0.93 9.80
N ASP A 128 15.37 -2.01 9.04
CA ASP A 128 16.55 -2.55 8.38
C ASP A 128 16.70 -2.08 6.93
N PHE A 129 16.93 -0.77 6.77
CA PHE A 129 17.27 -0.19 5.48
C PHE A 129 18.78 -0.23 5.21
N THR A 130 19.14 -0.18 3.94
CA THR A 130 20.52 -0.07 3.44
C THR A 130 20.67 1.12 2.50
N ILE A 131 21.90 1.61 2.33
CA ILE A 131 22.22 2.60 1.30
C ILE A 131 21.84 2.02 -0.07
N GLY A 132 21.13 2.81 -0.87
CA GLY A 132 20.57 2.41 -2.16
C GLY A 132 19.10 1.99 -2.10
N ASP A 133 18.54 1.75 -0.92
CA ASP A 133 17.10 1.49 -0.79
C ASP A 133 16.29 2.78 -1.12
N GLY A 134 15.12 2.58 -1.71
CA GLY A 134 14.14 3.62 -2.01
C GLY A 134 13.13 3.80 -0.89
N ILE A 135 12.70 5.04 -0.66
CA ILE A 135 11.61 5.42 0.25
C ILE A 135 10.47 5.95 -0.61
N ILE A 136 9.30 5.31 -0.56
CA ILE A 136 8.10 5.74 -1.29
C ILE A 136 7.05 6.18 -0.28
N ALA A 137 6.72 7.47 -0.26
CA ALA A 137 5.60 7.98 0.53
C ALA A 137 4.28 7.66 -0.16
N ILE A 138 3.30 7.16 0.59
CA ILE A 138 2.02 6.69 0.06
C ILE A 138 0.84 7.27 0.84
N THR A 139 -0.30 7.40 0.17
CA THR A 139 -1.58 7.66 0.82
C THR A 139 -2.06 6.42 1.58
N GLN A 140 -2.61 6.62 2.79
CA GLN A 140 -3.23 5.54 3.59
C GLN A 140 -4.59 5.08 3.03
#